data_AF-F4L3T2-F1
#
_entry.id   AF-F4L3T2-F1
#
_cell.length_a   1.000
_cell.length_b   1.000
_cell.length_c   1.000
_cell.angle_alpha   90.00
_cell.angle_beta   90.00
_cell.angle_gamma   90.00
#
_symmetry.space_group_name_H-M   'P 1'
#
loop_
_entity.id
_entity.type
_entity.pdbx_description
1 polymer ?
#
loop_
_entity_poly.entity_id
_entity_poly.type
_entity_poly.pdbx_seq_one_letter_code
_entity_poly.pdbx_strand_id
1 'polypeptide(L)'
;MKKCIRCQMALSIDARFCSNCGAPQPDWNAANSSTTPSIDLDRELEPQLAEKFFLALKDRVEREHRPEQFTAYSERMYPSGFRDVIARRFTQAAARLRNMESVGMLETTQLNWFVEDLFEELLDFYIIRYCKDLNEVELPEAILKYQNVPLSEINLFQVVQDFLQFNLEPEKIYTDLLQMPISKLKNASQAFLFPPRDEKILLVSDQSLLGTGKEGFGITARGLYWKAPFQKSQIVLFSNLIDLRRKEDWIEINGHFFNAGTSLNVKMLRLLGRLKLWHR
;
A
#
# COMPACT_ATOMS: atom_id res chain seq x y z
N MET A 1 -3.22 -25.66 -6.96
CA MET A 1 -2.90 -25.95 -5.53
C MET A 1 -2.11 -24.79 -4.97
N LYS A 2 -2.35 -24.38 -3.72
CA LYS A 2 -1.59 -23.33 -3.01
C LYS A 2 -0.90 -23.89 -1.77
N LYS A 3 0.11 -23.21 -1.23
CA LYS A 3 0.72 -23.59 0.05
C LYS A 3 0.08 -22.81 1.19
N CYS A 4 -0.14 -23.48 2.32
CA CYS A 4 -0.59 -22.84 3.54
C CYS A 4 0.40 -21.74 3.95
N ILE A 5 -0.10 -20.51 4.13
CA ILE A 5 0.73 -19.37 4.53
C ILE A 5 1.44 -19.56 5.87
N ARG A 6 0.95 -20.46 6.73
CA ARG A 6 1.50 -20.71 8.06
C ARG A 6 2.38 -21.95 8.14
N CYS A 7 1.89 -23.09 7.64
CA CYS A 7 2.56 -24.39 7.81
C CYS A 7 3.05 -25.00 6.48
N GLN A 8 2.93 -24.27 5.37
CA GLN A 8 3.44 -24.66 4.03
C GLN A 8 2.87 -25.96 3.44
N MET A 9 1.88 -26.58 4.09
CA MET A 9 1.13 -27.73 3.57
C MET A 9 0.45 -27.38 2.24
N ALA A 10 0.43 -28.32 1.29
CA ALA A 10 -0.31 -28.15 0.04
C ALA A 10 -1.82 -28.15 0.31
N LEU A 11 -2.52 -27.15 -0.22
CA LEU A 11 -3.96 -26.94 -0.10
C LEU A 11 -4.60 -26.79 -1.49
N SER A 12 -5.90 -27.04 -1.56
CA SER A 12 -6.72 -26.60 -2.70
C SER A 12 -6.61 -25.08 -2.87
N ILE A 13 -6.70 -24.59 -4.11
CA ILE A 13 -6.65 -23.15 -4.42
C ILE A 13 -7.77 -22.38 -3.69
N ASP A 14 -8.94 -23.02 -3.51
CA ASP A 14 -10.13 -22.44 -2.86
C ASP A 14 -10.17 -22.65 -1.33
N ALA A 15 -9.17 -23.31 -0.75
CA ALA A 15 -9.18 -23.59 0.68
C ALA A 15 -9.15 -22.29 1.50
N ARG A 16 -10.23 -22.00 2.25
CA ARG A 16 -10.31 -20.84 3.18
C ARG A 16 -9.58 -21.06 4.50
N PHE A 17 -9.30 -22.31 4.86
CA PHE A 17 -8.55 -22.67 6.06
C PHE A 17 -7.58 -23.81 5.73
N CYS A 18 -6.43 -23.83 6.40
CA CYS A 18 -5.47 -24.91 6.28
C CYS A 18 -5.98 -26.16 6.99
N SER A 19 -6.11 -27.27 6.26
CA SER A 19 -6.53 -28.57 6.80
C SER A 19 -5.57 -29.14 7.84
N ASN A 20 -4.30 -28.72 7.85
CA ASN A 20 -3.29 -29.20 8.79
C ASN A 20 -3.17 -28.33 10.05
N CYS A 21 -3.17 -27.00 9.94
CA CYS A 21 -2.86 -26.11 11.06
C CYS A 21 -4.00 -25.14 11.44
N GLY A 22 -5.16 -25.26 10.81
CA GLY A 22 -6.34 -24.41 11.05
C GLY A 22 -6.16 -22.92 10.70
N ALA A 23 -5.04 -22.53 10.08
CA ALA A 23 -4.80 -21.14 9.75
C ALA A 23 -5.77 -20.66 8.67
N PRO A 24 -6.46 -19.53 8.84
CA PRO A 24 -7.21 -18.91 7.75
C PRO A 24 -6.25 -18.66 6.59
N GLN A 25 -6.74 -18.95 5.39
CA GLN A 25 -6.00 -18.74 4.15
C GLN A 25 -6.60 -17.52 3.45
N PRO A 26 -5.77 -16.66 2.86
CA PRO A 26 -6.27 -15.56 2.08
C PRO A 26 -7.10 -16.07 0.91
N ASP A 27 -8.13 -15.30 0.55
CA ASP A 27 -8.90 -15.51 -0.66
C ASP A 27 -8.11 -14.93 -1.84
N TRP A 28 -7.52 -15.82 -2.64
CA TRP A 28 -6.63 -15.44 -3.74
C TRP A 28 -7.42 -14.99 -4.98
N ASN A 29 -8.74 -15.18 -4.99
CA ASN A 29 -9.62 -14.76 -6.07
C ASN A 29 -10.33 -13.42 -5.78
N ALA A 30 -10.15 -12.87 -4.57
CA ALA A 30 -10.88 -11.66 -4.13
C ALA A 30 -10.22 -10.34 -4.56
N ALA A 31 -9.07 -10.36 -5.24
CA ALA A 31 -8.52 -9.19 -5.90
C ALA A 31 -9.33 -8.89 -7.17
N ASN A 32 -10.47 -8.23 -6.97
CA ASN A 32 -11.44 -7.89 -8.02
C ASN A 32 -10.79 -7.14 -9.19
N SER A 33 -10.58 -7.81 -10.32
CA SER A 33 -10.55 -7.12 -11.61
C SER A 33 -11.99 -6.70 -11.93
N SER A 34 -12.33 -5.44 -11.66
CA SER A 34 -13.62 -4.89 -12.11
C SER A 34 -13.73 -5.11 -13.62
N THR A 35 -14.75 -5.86 -14.03
CA THR A 35 -15.08 -6.09 -15.45
C THR A 35 -15.82 -4.90 -16.06
N THR A 36 -16.22 -3.93 -15.23
CA THR A 36 -16.81 -2.68 -15.69
C THR A 36 -15.71 -1.67 -15.98
N PRO A 37 -15.71 -1.01 -17.16
CA PRO A 37 -14.79 0.08 -17.48
C PRO A 37 -14.90 1.24 -16.49
N SER A 38 -13.75 1.73 -16.04
CA SER A 38 -13.66 2.88 -15.15
C SER A 38 -14.03 4.17 -15.85
N ILE A 39 -13.89 4.24 -17.18
CA ILE A 39 -14.25 5.37 -18.05
C ILE A 39 -14.89 4.84 -19.34
N ASP A 40 -15.73 5.66 -19.97
CA ASP A 40 -16.37 5.40 -21.25
C ASP A 40 -15.53 6.01 -22.38
N LEU A 41 -14.96 5.16 -23.25
CA LEU A 41 -14.07 5.59 -24.32
C LEU A 41 -14.80 6.29 -25.49
N ASP A 42 -16.11 6.07 -25.61
CA ASP A 42 -16.95 6.68 -26.65
C ASP A 42 -17.31 8.15 -26.34
N ARG A 43 -16.96 8.63 -25.14
CA ARG A 43 -17.24 9.99 -24.68
C ARG A 43 -15.97 10.83 -24.56
N GLU A 44 -16.14 12.11 -24.26
CA GLU A 44 -15.01 12.98 -23.91
C GLU A 44 -14.32 12.46 -22.64
N LEU A 45 -13.00 12.27 -22.71
CA LEU A 45 -12.25 11.58 -21.66
C LEU A 45 -11.82 12.55 -20.55
N GLU A 46 -11.41 13.76 -20.91
CA GLU A 46 -10.88 14.76 -20.00
C GLU A 46 -11.88 15.16 -18.90
N PRO A 47 -13.18 15.41 -19.19
CA PRO A 47 -14.18 15.66 -18.15
C PRO A 47 -14.39 14.47 -17.23
N GLN A 48 -14.41 13.23 -17.77
CA GLN A 48 -14.55 12.00 -16.98
C GLN A 48 -13.35 11.79 -16.05
N LEU A 49 -12.13 12.00 -16.56
CA LEU A 49 -10.91 11.91 -15.78
C LEU A 49 -10.89 12.95 -14.66
N ALA A 50 -11.34 14.18 -14.93
CA ALA A 50 -11.45 15.23 -13.94
C ALA A 50 -12.43 14.86 -12.82
N GLU A 51 -13.64 14.44 -13.16
CA GLU A 51 -14.66 14.01 -12.19
C GLU A 51 -14.12 12.88 -11.30
N LYS A 52 -13.57 11.83 -11.93
CA LYS A 52 -13.07 10.65 -11.21
C LYS A 52 -11.83 10.94 -10.39
N PHE A 53 -10.98 11.88 -10.81
CA PHE A 53 -9.86 12.33 -9.99
C PHE A 53 -10.32 12.95 -8.67
N PHE A 54 -11.38 13.77 -8.66
CA PHE A 54 -11.91 14.35 -7.42
C PHE A 54 -12.56 13.29 -6.52
N LEU A 55 -13.20 12.27 -7.11
CA LEU A 55 -13.67 11.11 -6.35
C LEU A 55 -12.50 10.33 -5.73
N ALA A 56 -11.41 10.13 -6.48
CA ALA A 56 -10.20 9.49 -6.00
C ALA A 56 -9.49 10.32 -4.92
N LEU A 57 -9.48 11.65 -5.03
CA LEU A 57 -8.97 12.55 -3.99
C LEU A 57 -9.79 12.43 -2.71
N LYS A 58 -11.13 12.41 -2.83
CA LYS A 58 -12.01 12.22 -1.68
C LYS A 58 -11.74 10.90 -0.98
N ASP A 59 -11.75 9.81 -1.73
CA ASP A 59 -11.44 8.46 -1.22
C ASP A 59 -10.05 8.42 -0.56
N ARG A 60 -9.03 9.03 -1.18
CA ARG A 60 -7.68 9.13 -0.62
C ARG A 60 -7.66 9.83 0.73
N VAL A 61 -8.31 10.99 0.85
CA VAL A 61 -8.39 11.75 2.10
C VAL A 61 -9.12 10.96 3.17
N GLU A 62 -10.24 10.31 2.82
CA GLU A 62 -11.02 9.48 3.74
C GLU A 62 -10.28 8.20 4.18
N ARG A 63 -9.39 7.66 3.34
CA ARG A 63 -8.61 6.45 3.65
C ARG A 63 -7.34 6.74 4.44
N GLU A 64 -6.67 7.87 4.21
CA GLU A 64 -5.30 8.09 4.71
C GLU A 64 -5.15 9.28 5.66
N HIS A 65 -6.05 10.25 5.54
CA HIS A 65 -6.04 11.48 6.31
C HIS A 65 -7.29 11.54 7.20
N ARG A 66 -7.65 12.74 7.69
CA ARG A 66 -8.93 12.90 8.37
C ARG A 66 -10.02 13.28 7.36
N PRO A 67 -11.20 12.60 7.37
CA PRO A 67 -12.28 12.88 6.43
C PRO A 67 -12.71 14.36 6.40
N GLU A 68 -12.71 15.05 7.54
CA GLU A 68 -13.05 16.46 7.66
C GLU A 68 -12.09 17.41 6.91
N GLN A 69 -10.89 16.94 6.55
CA GLN A 69 -9.92 17.72 5.79
C GLN A 69 -10.21 17.75 4.29
N PHE A 70 -11.14 16.93 3.78
CA PHE A 70 -11.40 16.83 2.33
C PHE A 70 -11.63 18.19 1.67
N THR A 71 -12.41 19.08 2.30
CA THR A 71 -12.65 20.43 1.78
C THR A 71 -11.35 21.20 1.62
N ALA A 72 -10.46 21.19 2.62
CA ALA A 72 -9.18 21.89 2.56
C ALA A 72 -8.26 21.36 1.45
N TYR A 73 -8.20 20.02 1.28
CA TYR A 73 -7.45 19.41 0.18
C TYR A 73 -8.08 19.77 -1.18
N SER A 74 -9.40 19.69 -1.32
CA SER A 74 -10.06 20.02 -2.59
C SER A 74 -9.90 21.50 -2.96
N GLU A 75 -10.00 22.42 -1.98
CA GLU A 75 -9.85 23.86 -2.20
C GLU A 75 -8.40 24.27 -2.50
N ARG A 76 -7.42 23.54 -1.97
CA ARG A 76 -6.00 23.77 -2.28
C ARG A 76 -5.69 23.65 -3.78
N MET A 77 -6.50 22.94 -4.56
CA MET A 77 -6.35 22.83 -6.02
C MET A 77 -6.35 24.18 -6.73
N TYR A 78 -7.11 25.17 -6.24
CA TYR A 78 -7.30 26.47 -6.88
C TYR A 78 -6.09 27.40 -6.70
N PRO A 79 -5.62 27.72 -5.47
CA PRO A 79 -4.49 28.63 -5.29
C PRO A 79 -3.13 27.99 -5.61
N SER A 80 -3.05 26.64 -5.65
CA SER A 80 -1.78 25.94 -5.91
C SER A 80 -1.34 25.92 -7.37
N GLY A 81 -2.24 26.23 -8.31
CA GLY A 81 -1.99 26.04 -9.75
C GLY A 81 -1.97 24.58 -10.20
N PHE A 82 -2.27 23.62 -9.31
CA PHE A 82 -2.23 22.20 -9.66
C PHE A 82 -3.33 21.79 -10.67
N ARG A 83 -4.41 22.56 -10.79
CA ARG A 83 -5.44 22.38 -11.84
C ARG A 83 -4.84 22.38 -13.25
N ASP A 84 -3.87 23.24 -13.52
CA ASP A 84 -3.21 23.31 -14.83
C ASP A 84 -2.28 22.13 -15.08
N VAL A 85 -1.74 21.53 -14.00
CA VAL A 85 -0.95 20.30 -14.07
C VAL A 85 -1.86 19.13 -14.44
N ILE A 86 -2.97 18.93 -13.72
CA ILE A 86 -3.89 17.82 -14.00
C ILE A 86 -4.55 17.96 -15.37
N ALA A 87 -4.91 19.17 -15.82
CA ALA A 87 -5.51 19.39 -17.13
C ALA A 87 -4.57 18.93 -18.27
N ARG A 88 -3.29 19.29 -18.18
CA ARG A 88 -2.27 18.82 -19.13
C ARG A 88 -2.08 17.31 -19.07
N ARG A 89 -2.06 16.72 -17.87
CA ARG A 89 -1.90 15.27 -17.68
C ARG A 89 -3.10 14.49 -18.19
N PHE A 90 -4.33 14.98 -18.02
CA PHE A 90 -5.54 14.37 -18.57
C PHE A 90 -5.58 14.45 -20.09
N THR A 91 -5.14 15.56 -20.69
CA THR A 91 -5.01 15.66 -22.16
C THR A 91 -4.04 14.60 -22.69
N GLN A 92 -2.88 14.43 -22.04
CA GLN A 92 -1.90 13.40 -22.40
C GLN A 92 -2.45 11.98 -22.22
N ALA A 93 -3.13 11.73 -21.11
CA ALA A 93 -3.74 10.44 -20.81
C ALA A 93 -4.84 10.08 -21.81
N ALA A 94 -5.72 11.03 -22.15
CA ALA A 94 -6.78 10.87 -23.13
C ALA A 94 -6.22 10.52 -24.52
N ALA A 95 -5.18 11.25 -24.96
CA ALA A 95 -4.49 10.94 -26.22
C ALA A 95 -3.88 9.53 -26.23
N ARG A 96 -3.26 9.12 -25.12
CA ARG A 96 -2.69 7.77 -24.97
C ARG A 96 -3.75 6.68 -25.00
N LEU A 97 -4.87 6.87 -24.30
CA LEU A 97 -5.97 5.91 -24.27
C LEU A 97 -6.60 5.73 -25.66
N ARG A 98 -6.88 6.83 -26.38
CA ARG A 98 -7.38 6.77 -27.76
C ARG A 98 -6.40 6.05 -28.70
N ASN A 99 -5.10 6.25 -28.51
CA ASN A 99 -4.09 5.53 -29.28
C ASN A 99 -4.14 4.02 -28.99
N MET A 100 -4.15 3.62 -27.72
CA MET A 100 -4.22 2.21 -27.31
C MET A 100 -5.50 1.52 -27.80
N GLU A 101 -6.63 2.21 -27.76
CA GLU A 101 -7.91 1.75 -28.29
C GLU A 101 -7.84 1.54 -29.81
N SER A 102 -7.28 2.51 -30.55
CA SER A 102 -7.19 2.44 -32.01
C SER A 102 -6.35 1.26 -32.54
N VAL A 103 -5.40 0.78 -31.74
CA VAL A 103 -4.56 -0.38 -32.07
C VAL A 103 -5.10 -1.70 -31.47
N GLY A 104 -6.27 -1.67 -30.84
CA GLY A 104 -6.92 -2.85 -30.25
C GLY A 104 -6.19 -3.43 -29.04
N MET A 105 -5.36 -2.64 -28.35
CA MET A 105 -4.51 -3.08 -27.24
C MET A 105 -5.08 -2.71 -25.86
N LEU A 106 -6.38 -2.44 -25.76
CA LEU A 106 -6.98 -1.90 -24.54
C LEU A 106 -8.11 -2.79 -24.04
N GLU A 107 -7.75 -3.80 -23.26
CA GLU A 107 -8.73 -4.56 -22.48
C GLU A 107 -9.24 -3.73 -21.29
N THR A 108 -10.45 -4.02 -20.81
CA THR A 108 -11.08 -3.29 -19.70
C THR A 108 -10.22 -3.27 -18.44
N THR A 109 -9.54 -4.38 -18.13
CA THR A 109 -8.65 -4.46 -16.97
C THR A 109 -7.45 -3.53 -17.12
N GLN A 110 -6.84 -3.48 -18.30
CA GLN A 110 -5.71 -2.60 -18.60
C GLN A 110 -6.12 -1.12 -18.55
N LEU A 111 -7.31 -0.79 -19.07
CA LEU A 111 -7.91 0.53 -18.95
C LEU A 111 -8.06 0.94 -17.48
N ASN A 112 -8.62 0.06 -16.66
CA ASN A 112 -8.86 0.33 -15.25
C ASN A 112 -7.55 0.56 -14.50
N TRP A 113 -6.54 -0.27 -14.74
CA TRP A 113 -5.21 -0.11 -14.15
C TRP A 113 -4.55 1.19 -14.59
N PHE A 114 -4.62 1.54 -15.88
CA PHE A 114 -4.04 2.78 -16.38
C PHE A 114 -4.63 4.02 -15.68
N VAL A 115 -5.96 4.07 -15.53
CA VAL A 115 -6.65 5.19 -14.88
C VAL A 115 -6.29 5.26 -13.39
N GLU A 116 -6.25 4.12 -12.71
CA GLU A 116 -5.91 4.07 -11.30
C GLU A 116 -4.45 4.50 -11.05
N ASP A 117 -3.49 3.97 -11.82
CA ASP A 117 -2.08 4.35 -11.71
C ASP A 117 -1.89 5.85 -11.98
N LEU A 118 -2.56 6.40 -13.00
CA LEU A 118 -2.55 7.84 -13.28
C LEU A 118 -3.01 8.65 -12.06
N PHE A 119 -4.11 8.25 -11.42
CA PHE A 119 -4.63 8.98 -10.27
C PHE A 119 -3.74 8.82 -9.03
N GLU A 120 -3.24 7.63 -8.76
CA GLU A 120 -2.28 7.38 -7.67
C GLU A 120 -1.05 8.29 -7.83
N GLU A 121 -0.49 8.42 -9.03
CA GLU A 121 0.64 9.31 -9.28
C GLU A 121 0.31 10.80 -9.11
N LEU A 122 -0.80 11.24 -9.65
CA LEU A 122 -1.22 12.64 -9.53
C LEU A 122 -1.55 13.00 -8.07
N LEU A 123 -2.17 12.10 -7.32
CA LEU A 123 -2.48 12.28 -5.91
C LEU A 123 -1.22 12.31 -5.06
N ASP A 124 -0.26 11.40 -5.29
CA ASP A 124 1.04 11.40 -4.62
C ASP A 124 1.74 12.74 -4.82
N PHE A 125 1.85 13.18 -6.07
CA PHE A 125 2.50 14.44 -6.42
C PHE A 125 1.79 15.65 -5.79
N TYR A 126 0.45 15.64 -5.83
CA TYR A 126 -0.37 16.69 -5.26
C TYR A 126 -0.19 16.82 -3.75
N ILE A 127 -0.41 15.72 -3.03
CA ILE A 127 -0.41 15.68 -1.57
C ILE A 127 0.97 16.02 -1.02
N ILE A 128 2.02 15.49 -1.65
CA ILE A 128 3.40 15.68 -1.18
C ILE A 128 3.90 17.10 -1.46
N ARG A 129 3.61 17.68 -2.63
CA ARG A 129 4.19 18.98 -3.02
C ARG A 129 3.31 20.18 -2.73
N TYR A 130 2.00 20.04 -2.86
CA TYR A 130 1.07 21.18 -2.80
C TYR A 130 0.23 21.20 -1.53
N CYS A 131 0.20 20.12 -0.76
CA CYS A 131 -0.57 20.00 0.48
C CYS A 131 0.31 19.75 1.71
N LYS A 132 1.60 20.07 1.66
CA LYS A 132 2.56 19.77 2.73
C LYS A 132 2.10 20.26 4.12
N ASP A 133 1.54 21.47 4.18
CA ASP A 133 1.00 22.09 5.40
C ASP A 133 -0.36 21.52 5.85
N LEU A 134 -1.07 20.80 4.98
CA LEU A 134 -2.30 20.09 5.33
C LEU A 134 -2.04 18.68 5.85
N ASN A 135 -0.86 18.13 5.58
CA ASN A 135 -0.47 16.79 6.00
C ASN A 135 -0.11 16.81 7.49
N GLU A 136 -0.73 15.93 8.27
CA GLU A 136 -0.37 15.74 9.68
C GLU A 136 1.03 15.14 9.86
N VAL A 137 1.46 14.36 8.87
CA VAL A 137 2.74 13.67 8.85
C VAL A 137 3.45 14.07 7.57
N GLU A 138 4.69 14.52 7.69
CA GLU A 138 5.50 14.86 6.52
C GLU A 138 5.73 13.61 5.66
N LEU A 139 5.29 13.68 4.41
CA LEU A 139 5.53 12.65 3.40
C LEU A 139 6.75 13.06 2.56
N PRO A 140 7.78 12.20 2.46
CA PRO A 140 9.01 12.54 1.76
C PRO A 140 8.84 12.58 0.24
N GLU A 141 9.43 13.60 -0.39
CA GLU A 141 9.49 13.70 -1.87
C GLU A 141 10.20 12.52 -2.54
N ALA A 142 11.07 11.80 -1.80
CA ALA A 142 11.71 10.59 -2.28
C ALA A 142 10.72 9.50 -2.72
N ILE A 143 9.46 9.54 -2.26
CA ILE A 143 8.39 8.65 -2.72
C ILE A 143 8.09 8.86 -4.22
N LEU A 144 8.18 10.10 -4.71
CA LEU A 144 7.79 10.46 -6.07
C LEU A 144 8.69 9.84 -7.15
N LYS A 145 9.92 9.42 -6.80
CA LYS A 145 10.83 8.77 -7.76
C LYS A 145 10.38 7.37 -8.18
N TYR A 146 9.39 6.80 -7.49
CA TYR A 146 8.86 5.46 -7.76
C TYR A 146 7.63 5.47 -8.68
N GLN A 147 7.21 6.64 -9.16
CA GLN A 147 6.14 6.77 -10.15
C GLN A 147 6.60 6.18 -11.50
N ASN A 148 5.74 5.42 -12.17
CA ASN A 148 6.02 4.72 -13.42
C ASN A 148 7.22 3.75 -13.40
N VAL A 149 7.70 3.31 -12.23
CA VAL A 149 8.81 2.34 -12.13
C VAL A 149 8.25 0.93 -11.86
N PRO A 150 8.57 -0.08 -12.69
CA PRO A 150 8.10 -1.45 -12.46
C PRO A 150 8.85 -2.12 -11.30
N LEU A 151 8.19 -3.08 -10.64
CA LEU A 151 8.74 -3.82 -9.50
C LEU A 151 10.08 -4.53 -9.81
N SER A 152 10.32 -4.90 -11.07
CA SER A 152 11.58 -5.52 -11.51
C SER A 152 12.79 -4.59 -11.47
N GLU A 153 12.56 -3.28 -11.46
CA GLU A 153 13.62 -2.25 -11.52
C GLU A 153 13.85 -1.57 -10.17
N ILE A 154 13.01 -1.84 -9.15
CA ILE A 154 13.14 -1.21 -7.84
C ILE A 154 14.05 -2.01 -6.90
N ASN A 155 14.80 -1.29 -6.07
CA ASN A 155 15.33 -1.86 -4.84
C ASN A 155 14.27 -1.74 -3.74
N LEU A 156 13.55 -2.84 -3.47
CA LEU A 156 12.45 -2.86 -2.49
C LEU A 156 12.88 -2.39 -1.09
N PHE A 157 14.10 -2.72 -0.65
CA PHE A 157 14.60 -2.23 0.64
C PHE A 157 14.72 -0.70 0.66
N GLN A 158 15.24 -0.10 -0.41
CA GLN A 158 15.33 1.35 -0.55
C GLN A 158 13.94 2.00 -0.59
N VAL A 159 12.98 1.37 -1.27
CA VAL A 159 11.59 1.86 -1.30
C VAL A 159 11.02 1.90 0.12
N VAL A 160 11.14 0.79 0.85
CA VAL A 160 10.67 0.70 2.24
C VAL A 160 11.34 1.78 3.12
N GLN A 161 12.65 2.01 2.95
CA GLN A 161 13.37 3.06 3.66
C GLN A 161 12.91 4.47 3.30
N ASP A 162 12.67 4.76 2.03
CA ASP A 162 12.26 6.10 1.60
C ASP A 162 10.83 6.44 2.01
N PHE A 163 9.93 5.46 2.00
CA PHE A 163 8.57 5.67 2.47
C PHE A 163 8.50 5.86 3.98
N LEU A 164 9.17 4.98 4.74
CA LEU A 164 8.98 4.92 6.18
C LEU A 164 9.97 5.79 6.96
N GLN A 165 11.12 6.16 6.37
CA GLN A 165 12.15 7.02 6.96
C GLN A 165 12.48 6.68 8.42
N PHE A 166 12.68 5.39 8.71
CA PHE A 166 12.81 4.86 10.07
C PHE A 166 13.81 5.58 10.98
N ASN A 167 14.85 6.19 10.41
CA ASN A 167 15.84 6.95 11.18
C ASN A 167 15.25 8.21 11.84
N LEU A 168 14.07 8.65 11.41
CA LEU A 168 13.31 9.78 11.97
C LEU A 168 12.20 9.34 12.92
N GLU A 169 11.95 8.03 13.02
CA GLU A 169 10.86 7.47 13.81
C GLU A 169 11.37 7.02 15.19
N PRO A 170 10.58 7.17 16.26
CA PRO A 170 10.97 6.75 17.60
C PRO A 170 10.97 5.23 17.77
N GLU A 171 10.29 4.48 16.89
CA GLU A 171 10.17 3.03 16.97
C GLU A 171 11.52 2.33 16.77
N LYS A 172 11.74 1.26 17.53
CA LYS A 172 12.95 0.46 17.43
C LYS A 172 12.88 -0.49 16.24
N ILE A 173 13.57 -0.13 15.16
CA ILE A 173 13.54 -0.85 13.88
C ILE A 173 14.93 -1.41 13.56
N TYR A 174 14.97 -2.71 13.28
CA TYR A 174 16.15 -3.45 12.89
C TYR A 174 16.09 -3.67 11.37
N THR A 175 16.96 -3.00 10.62
CA THR A 175 17.14 -3.19 9.17
C THR A 175 18.32 -4.11 8.85
N ASP A 176 19.33 -4.16 9.73
CA ASP A 176 20.39 -5.17 9.73
C ASP A 176 20.09 -6.22 10.81
N LEU A 177 19.61 -7.39 10.38
CA LEU A 177 19.25 -8.48 11.29
C LEU A 177 20.47 -9.12 11.96
N LEU A 178 21.68 -8.93 11.45
CA LEU A 178 22.90 -9.39 12.11
C LEU A 178 23.16 -8.59 13.40
N GLN A 179 22.66 -7.36 13.48
CA GLN A 179 22.73 -6.52 14.69
C GLN A 179 21.55 -6.73 15.64
N MET A 180 20.51 -7.47 15.21
CA MET A 180 19.38 -7.77 16.06
C MET A 180 19.77 -8.84 17.09
N PRO A 181 19.52 -8.63 18.41
CA PRO A 181 19.81 -9.64 19.41
C PRO A 181 19.14 -10.98 19.09
N ILE A 182 19.90 -12.07 19.12
CA ILE A 182 19.43 -13.42 18.74
C ILE A 182 18.18 -13.83 19.50
N SER A 183 18.08 -13.49 20.79
CA SER A 183 16.91 -13.78 21.62
C SER A 183 15.64 -13.10 21.10
N LYS A 184 15.74 -11.85 20.65
CA LYS A 184 14.63 -11.10 20.06
C LYS A 184 14.25 -11.65 18.70
N LEU A 185 15.23 -11.95 17.84
CA LEU A 185 14.97 -12.53 16.53
C LEU A 185 14.26 -13.89 16.66
N LYS A 186 14.70 -14.73 17.60
CA LYS A 186 14.04 -15.99 17.94
C LYS A 186 12.60 -15.73 18.40
N ASN A 187 12.37 -14.79 19.31
CA ASN A 187 11.03 -14.45 19.77
C ASN A 187 10.12 -13.96 18.63
N ALA A 188 10.62 -13.07 17.77
CA ALA A 188 9.87 -12.57 16.62
C ALA A 188 9.50 -13.72 15.67
N SER A 189 10.46 -14.60 15.37
CA SER A 189 10.26 -15.77 14.49
C SER A 189 9.23 -16.77 15.00
N GLN A 190 9.10 -16.88 16.33
CA GLN A 190 8.12 -17.76 16.97
C GLN A 190 6.75 -17.08 17.14
N ALA A 191 6.74 -15.75 17.25
CA ALA A 191 5.55 -15.00 17.61
C ALA A 191 4.75 -14.50 16.41
N PHE A 192 5.42 -13.92 15.39
CA PHE A 192 4.71 -13.26 14.28
C PHE A 192 5.47 -13.28 12.94
N LEU A 193 6.79 -13.38 12.92
CA LEU A 193 7.61 -13.28 11.72
C LEU A 193 8.00 -14.67 11.18
N PHE A 194 7.09 -15.31 10.46
CA PHE A 194 7.28 -16.66 9.93
C PHE A 194 7.26 -16.71 8.39
N PRO A 195 8.17 -15.99 7.71
CA PRO A 195 8.27 -16.05 6.26
C PRO A 195 8.78 -17.42 5.76
N PRO A 196 8.51 -17.79 4.51
CA PRO A 196 9.19 -18.89 3.84
C PRO A 196 10.73 -18.75 3.89
N ARG A 197 11.46 -19.87 3.85
CA ARG A 197 12.92 -19.87 4.01
C ARG A 197 13.68 -19.08 2.94
N ASP A 198 13.09 -18.94 1.75
CA ASP A 198 13.64 -18.22 0.60
C ASP A 198 13.23 -16.74 0.56
N GLU A 199 12.38 -16.30 1.49
CA GLU A 199 11.91 -14.93 1.55
C GLU A 199 12.87 -14.03 2.35
N LYS A 200 13.35 -12.97 1.71
CA LYS A 200 14.19 -11.96 2.33
C LYS A 200 13.36 -11.12 3.31
N ILE A 201 13.81 -11.05 4.56
CA ILE A 201 13.31 -10.09 5.54
C ILE A 201 14.01 -8.75 5.30
N LEU A 202 13.23 -7.67 5.22
CA LEU A 202 13.73 -6.32 4.98
C LEU A 202 13.97 -5.58 6.30
N LEU A 203 13.06 -5.77 7.26
CA LEU A 203 13.18 -5.18 8.59
C LEU A 203 12.31 -5.90 9.61
N VAL A 204 12.61 -5.64 10.88
CA VAL A 204 11.80 -6.04 12.03
C VAL A 204 11.70 -4.87 13.01
N SER A 205 10.50 -4.53 13.45
CA SER A 205 10.22 -3.61 14.54
C SER A 205 9.86 -4.38 15.80
N ASP A 206 10.48 -4.04 16.93
CA ASP A 206 10.10 -4.57 18.25
C ASP A 206 9.24 -3.55 18.99
N GLN A 207 7.96 -3.86 19.15
CA GLN A 207 6.99 -3.03 19.86
C GLN A 207 6.59 -3.62 21.21
N SER A 208 7.33 -4.62 21.69
CA SER A 208 7.05 -5.22 22.99
C SER A 208 7.35 -4.20 24.09
N LEU A 209 6.46 -4.05 25.08
CA LEU A 209 6.65 -3.10 26.20
C LEU A 209 7.99 -3.27 26.93
N LEU A 210 8.45 -4.52 27.08
CA LEU A 210 9.74 -4.86 27.71
C LEU A 210 10.87 -5.10 26.69
N GLY A 211 10.65 -4.76 25.41
CA GLY A 211 11.62 -4.96 24.34
C GLY A 211 12.01 -6.42 24.12
N THR A 212 11.07 -7.36 24.24
CA THR A 212 11.34 -8.80 24.11
C THR A 212 11.35 -9.30 22.68
N GLY A 213 10.81 -8.55 21.71
CA GLY A 213 10.59 -8.98 20.33
C GLY A 213 9.43 -9.97 20.13
N LYS A 214 8.51 -10.10 21.10
CA LYS A 214 7.33 -10.99 20.98
C LYS A 214 6.12 -10.30 20.34
N GLU A 215 6.18 -8.99 20.21
CA GLU A 215 5.18 -8.10 19.63
C GLU A 215 5.89 -7.09 18.74
N GLY A 216 5.22 -6.64 17.69
CA GLY A 216 5.81 -5.80 16.66
C GLY A 216 5.36 -6.19 15.26
N PHE A 217 6.13 -5.77 14.27
CA PHE A 217 5.89 -6.12 12.87
C PHE A 217 7.21 -6.33 12.12
N GLY A 218 7.14 -7.03 11.00
CA GLY A 218 8.26 -7.20 10.08
C GLY A 218 7.77 -7.11 8.65
N ILE A 219 8.58 -6.47 7.81
CA ILE A 219 8.35 -6.38 6.37
C ILE A 219 9.35 -7.29 5.68
N THR A 220 8.86 -8.01 4.69
CA THR A 220 9.60 -8.96 3.89
C THR A 220 9.46 -8.60 2.41
N ALA A 221 10.07 -9.40 1.53
CA ALA A 221 9.94 -9.21 0.10
C ALA A 221 8.50 -9.41 -0.45
N ARG A 222 7.64 -10.16 0.24
CA ARG A 222 6.28 -10.50 -0.23
C ARG A 222 5.15 -10.03 0.68
N GLY A 223 5.44 -9.69 1.94
CA GLY A 223 4.37 -9.31 2.88
C GLY A 223 4.77 -8.61 4.16
N LEU A 224 3.73 -8.19 4.88
CA LEU A 224 3.78 -7.64 6.23
C LEU A 224 3.28 -8.69 7.23
N TYR A 225 4.08 -8.90 8.27
CA TYR A 225 3.84 -9.83 9.36
C TYR A 225 3.77 -9.04 10.66
N TRP A 226 2.76 -9.23 11.51
CA TRP A 226 2.69 -8.46 12.75
C TRP A 226 1.93 -9.15 13.87
N LYS A 227 2.14 -8.65 15.08
CA LYS A 227 1.36 -9.02 16.26
C LYS A 227 1.31 -7.83 17.22
N ALA A 228 0.11 -7.27 17.36
CA ALA A 228 -0.18 -6.26 18.36
C ALA A 228 -0.36 -6.90 19.76
N PRO A 229 -0.21 -6.12 20.85
CA PRO A 229 -0.47 -6.60 22.20
C PRO A 229 -1.85 -7.23 22.35
N PHE A 230 -1.90 -8.39 23.03
CA PHE A 230 -3.12 -9.18 23.24
C PHE A 230 -3.84 -9.67 21.97
N GLN A 231 -3.24 -9.49 20.80
CA GLN A 231 -3.79 -9.97 19.52
C GLN A 231 -3.08 -11.25 19.06
N LYS A 232 -3.76 -11.98 18.17
CA LYS A 232 -3.12 -13.06 17.41
C LYS A 232 -2.19 -12.46 16.36
N SER A 233 -1.17 -13.22 15.99
CA SER A 233 -0.31 -12.86 14.85
C SER A 233 -1.12 -12.81 13.56
N GLN A 234 -0.82 -11.82 12.72
CA GLN A 234 -1.44 -11.58 11.43
C GLN A 234 -0.39 -11.52 10.33
N ILE A 235 -0.82 -11.81 9.10
CA ILE A 235 -0.01 -11.64 7.90
C ILE A 235 -0.91 -11.11 6.79
N VAL A 236 -0.33 -10.23 5.98
CA VAL A 236 -0.86 -9.90 4.67
C VAL A 236 0.27 -9.95 3.65
N LEU A 237 0.05 -10.68 2.57
CA LEU A 237 0.90 -10.61 1.39
C LEU A 237 0.50 -9.39 0.58
N PHE A 238 1.45 -8.72 -0.07
CA PHE A 238 1.14 -7.51 -0.83
C PHE A 238 0.14 -7.76 -1.97
N SER A 239 0.19 -8.94 -2.59
CA SER A 239 -0.79 -9.40 -3.59
C SER A 239 -2.21 -9.58 -3.03
N ASN A 240 -2.35 -9.71 -1.71
CA ASN A 240 -3.61 -9.99 -1.03
C ASN A 240 -4.10 -8.79 -0.21
N LEU A 241 -3.50 -7.60 -0.40
CA LEU A 241 -3.99 -6.36 0.18
C LEU A 241 -5.28 -5.94 -0.54
N ILE A 242 -6.41 -6.02 0.16
CA ILE A 242 -7.73 -5.69 -0.39
C ILE A 242 -8.16 -4.33 0.18
N ASP A 243 -8.26 -4.26 1.51
CA ASP A 243 -8.70 -3.05 2.23
C ASP A 243 -7.58 -2.51 3.11
N LEU A 244 -7.40 -1.20 3.06
CA LEU A 244 -6.33 -0.48 3.74
C LEU A 244 -6.82 0.92 4.10
N ARG A 245 -7.09 1.15 5.38
CA ARG A 245 -7.69 2.40 5.85
C ARG A 245 -7.15 2.83 7.21
N ARG A 246 -6.97 4.12 7.38
CA ARG A 246 -6.74 4.74 8.68
C ARG A 246 -8.02 4.70 9.50
N LYS A 247 -7.86 4.48 10.81
CA LYS A 247 -8.90 4.57 11.83
C LYS A 247 -8.31 5.35 12.99
N GLU A 248 -8.64 6.62 13.10
CA GLU A 248 -8.06 7.53 14.10
C GLU A 248 -6.52 7.43 14.13
N ASP A 249 -5.97 6.71 15.10
CA ASP A 249 -4.53 6.55 15.35
C ASP A 249 -3.95 5.22 14.86
N TRP A 250 -4.74 4.32 14.26
CA TRP A 250 -4.30 3.01 13.77
C TRP A 250 -4.67 2.76 12.30
N ILE A 251 -4.23 1.62 11.78
CA ILE A 251 -4.58 1.12 10.45
C ILE A 251 -5.44 -0.12 10.59
N GLU A 252 -6.48 -0.21 9.79
CA GLU A 252 -7.19 -1.46 9.50
C GLU A 252 -6.69 -2.02 8.17
N ILE A 253 -6.12 -3.23 8.21
CA ILE A 253 -5.58 -3.95 7.05
C ILE A 253 -6.40 -5.22 6.87
N ASN A 254 -7.21 -5.30 5.81
CA ASN A 254 -8.14 -6.41 5.57
C ASN A 254 -9.01 -6.75 6.82
N GLY A 255 -9.49 -5.73 7.52
CA GLY A 255 -10.28 -5.90 8.75
C GLY A 255 -9.47 -6.25 10.01
N HIS A 256 -8.14 -6.28 9.93
CA HIS A 256 -7.26 -6.55 11.07
C HIS A 256 -6.57 -5.28 11.57
N PHE A 257 -6.54 -5.11 12.89
CA PHE A 257 -5.86 -4.00 13.56
C PHE A 257 -4.34 -4.06 13.35
N PHE A 258 -3.75 -2.93 12.95
CA PHE A 258 -2.32 -2.70 12.89
C PHE A 258 -1.99 -1.32 13.47
N ASN A 259 -0.93 -1.21 14.26
CA ASN A 259 -0.46 0.07 14.78
C ASN A 259 1.07 0.07 14.95
N ALA A 260 1.73 1.06 14.35
CA ALA A 260 3.15 1.31 14.37
C ALA A 260 3.54 2.67 14.95
N GLY A 261 2.59 3.43 15.51
CA GLY A 261 2.77 4.84 15.89
C GLY A 261 2.18 5.78 14.84
N THR A 262 1.79 6.99 15.23
CA THR A 262 0.99 7.89 14.38
C THR A 262 1.68 8.25 13.06
N SER A 263 2.95 8.69 13.11
CA SER A 263 3.73 9.04 11.91
C SER A 263 3.94 7.81 11.02
N LEU A 264 4.46 6.74 11.62
CA LEU A 264 4.76 5.51 10.90
C LEU A 264 3.52 4.83 10.32
N ASN A 265 2.34 4.96 10.94
CA ASN A 265 1.09 4.46 10.38
C ASN A 265 0.73 5.16 9.07
N VAL A 266 0.81 6.50 9.02
CA VAL A 266 0.53 7.24 7.78
C VAL A 266 1.52 6.80 6.69
N LYS A 267 2.81 6.71 7.02
CA LYS A 267 3.84 6.25 6.07
C LYS A 267 3.63 4.80 5.63
N MET A 268 3.19 3.92 6.53
CA MET A 268 2.88 2.52 6.24
C MET A 268 1.67 2.37 5.31
N LEU A 269 0.60 3.16 5.51
CA LEU A 269 -0.54 3.21 4.59
C LEU A 269 -0.07 3.50 3.16
N ARG A 270 0.80 4.50 3.01
CA ARG A 270 1.35 4.90 1.70
C ARG A 270 2.20 3.80 1.07
N LEU A 271 3.09 3.19 1.86
CA LEU A 271 3.93 2.09 1.40
C LEU A 271 3.08 0.91 0.94
N LEU A 272 2.14 0.44 1.77
CA LEU A 272 1.30 -0.71 1.47
C LEU A 272 0.38 -0.43 0.27
N GLY A 273 -0.13 0.79 0.12
CA GLY A 273 -0.85 1.22 -1.07
C GLY A 273 -0.02 1.04 -2.33
N ARG A 274 1.23 1.53 -2.34
CA ARG A 274 2.15 1.38 -3.48
C ARG A 274 2.49 -0.09 -3.75
N LEU A 275 2.77 -0.88 -2.71
CA LEU A 275 3.08 -2.31 -2.85
C LEU A 275 1.89 -3.11 -3.39
N LYS A 276 0.66 -2.75 -2.99
CA LYS A 276 -0.56 -3.33 -3.55
C LYS A 276 -0.64 -3.10 -5.07
N LEU A 277 -0.29 -1.92 -5.57
CA LEU A 277 -0.31 -1.62 -7.01
C LEU A 277 0.67 -2.51 -7.80
N TRP A 278 1.90 -2.66 -7.30
CA TRP A 278 2.94 -3.44 -7.98
C TRP A 278 2.74 -4.95 -8.00
N HIS A 279 1.88 -5.48 -7.11
CA HIS A 279 1.61 -6.91 -7.00
C HIS A 279 0.26 -7.33 -7.61
N ARG A 280 -0.30 -6.49 -8.48
CA ARG A 280 -1.50 -6.77 -9.27
C ARG A 280 -1.22 -7.73 -10.42
#